data_AF-A0A6A5UHA8-F1
#
_entry.id   AF-A0A6A5UHA8-F1
#
_cell.length_a   1.000
_cell.length_b   1.000
_cell.length_c   1.000
_cell.angle_alpha   90.00
_cell.angle_beta   90.00
_cell.angle_gamma   90.00
#
_symmetry.space_group_name_H-M   'P 1'
#
loop_
_entity.id
_entity.type
_entity.pdbx_description
1 polymer ?
#
loop_
_entity_poly.entity_id
_entity_poly.type
_entity_poly.pdbx_seq_one_letter_code
_entity_poly.pdbx_strand_id
1 'polypeptide(L)'
;MEQAAKHSSYPTELTMKLHTLTRTIFKEAGDRDMNSHNPKFTVIPFWVLDPLLALWECIDRAVTLGQKWPFISRQNFQYIRLGLRISIEKARNRLGYEPIVGTEEGIRRTVAWFQQNKAKKAN
;
A
#
# COMPACT_ATOMS: atom_id res chain seq x y z
N MET A 1 -40.49 8.65 -18.57
CA MET A 1 -39.20 7.93 -18.59
C MET A 1 -38.08 8.86 -18.13
N GLU A 2 -38.26 9.50 -16.96
CA GLU A 2 -37.48 10.67 -16.54
C GLU A 2 -37.00 10.49 -15.10
N GLN A 3 -36.45 9.31 -14.79
CA GLN A 3 -35.84 9.02 -13.48
C GLN A 3 -34.55 8.18 -13.57
N ALA A 4 -34.00 7.97 -14.77
CA ALA A 4 -32.75 7.22 -14.95
C ALA A 4 -31.50 8.12 -15.03
N ALA A 5 -31.66 9.44 -14.89
CA ALA A 5 -30.58 10.42 -14.98
C ALA A 5 -29.97 10.83 -13.61
N LYS A 6 -30.22 10.06 -12.55
CA LYS A 6 -29.36 10.08 -11.35
C LYS A 6 -28.14 9.19 -11.63
N HIS A 7 -27.37 9.55 -12.66
CA HIS A 7 -26.11 8.91 -12.98
C HIS A 7 -25.08 9.37 -11.93
N SER A 8 -25.15 8.76 -10.75
CA SER A 8 -24.02 8.48 -9.87
C SER A 8 -22.99 9.63 -9.73
N SER A 9 -23.36 10.67 -8.98
CA SER A 9 -22.39 11.59 -8.37
C SER A 9 -21.60 10.87 -7.28
N TYR A 10 -20.69 9.98 -7.68
CA TYR A 10 -19.59 9.57 -6.82
C TYR A 10 -18.34 10.21 -7.38
N PRO A 11 -17.55 10.92 -6.55
CA PRO A 11 -16.33 11.50 -7.03
C PRO A 11 -15.44 10.36 -7.53
N THR A 12 -14.93 10.51 -8.74
CA THR A 12 -13.94 9.64 -9.40
C THR A 12 -12.57 9.71 -8.69
N GLU A 13 -12.58 10.05 -7.41
CA GLU A 13 -11.47 10.48 -6.57
C GLU A 13 -11.31 9.43 -5.48
N LEU A 14 -10.58 8.35 -5.75
CA LEU A 14 -9.64 7.80 -4.77
C LEU A 14 -8.66 6.79 -5.38
N THR A 15 -8.12 7.09 -6.56
CA THR A 15 -6.89 6.40 -7.00
C THR A 15 -5.70 6.96 -6.22
N MET A 16 -5.65 6.71 -4.90
CA MET A 16 -4.57 7.19 -4.06
C MET A 16 -3.24 6.57 -4.53
N LYS A 17 -2.25 7.41 -4.85
CA LYS A 17 -0.91 6.96 -5.20
C LYS A 17 -0.29 6.25 -3.99
N LEU A 18 0.58 5.26 -4.22
CA LEU A 18 1.20 4.47 -3.15
C LEU A 18 1.91 5.36 -2.14
N HIS A 19 2.62 6.38 -2.62
CA HIS A 19 3.30 7.33 -1.75
C HIS A 19 2.33 8.18 -0.91
N THR A 20 1.15 8.50 -1.45
CA THR A 20 0.09 9.19 -0.69
C THR A 20 -0.53 8.26 0.35
N LEU A 21 -0.74 6.99 -0.01
CA LEU A 21 -1.22 5.95 0.90
C LEU A 21 -0.25 5.77 2.08
N THR A 22 1.04 5.56 1.78
CA THR A 22 2.07 5.38 2.81
C THR A 22 2.16 6.62 3.68
N ARG A 23 2.16 7.83 3.11
CA ARG A 23 2.14 9.08 3.87
C ARG A 23 0.95 9.15 4.83
N THR A 24 -0.23 8.75 4.38
CA THR A 24 -1.45 8.75 5.21
C THR A 24 -1.31 7.75 6.36
N ILE A 25 -0.82 6.53 6.08
CA ILE A 25 -0.55 5.52 7.13
C ILE A 25 0.45 6.03 8.16
N PHE A 26 1.57 6.61 7.74
CA PHE A 26 2.60 7.12 8.66
C PHE A 26 2.09 8.30 9.50
N LYS A 27 1.30 9.19 8.89
CA LYS A 27 0.64 10.28 9.60
C LYS A 27 -0.29 9.76 10.70
N GLU A 28 -1.16 8.79 10.38
CA GLU A 28 -2.06 8.17 11.36
C GLU A 28 -1.29 7.35 12.41
N ALA A 29 -0.13 6.78 12.06
CA ALA A 29 0.72 6.04 12.99
C ALA A 29 1.43 6.95 14.02
N GLY A 30 1.34 8.27 13.87
CA GLY A 30 1.97 9.25 14.75
C GLY A 30 3.43 9.53 14.43
N ASP A 31 3.89 9.21 13.21
CA ASP A 31 5.25 9.52 12.77
C ASP A 31 5.44 11.05 12.65
N ARG A 32 6.43 11.58 13.37
CA ARG A 32 6.71 13.02 13.44
C ARG A 32 7.60 13.47 12.27
N ASP A 33 8.44 12.59 11.74
CA ASP A 33 9.42 12.96 10.71
C ASP A 33 8.74 13.12 9.35
N MET A 34 7.79 12.23 9.04
CA MET A 34 7.02 12.29 7.79
C MET A 34 5.99 13.44 7.76
N ASN A 35 5.61 13.97 8.94
CA ASN A 35 4.68 15.08 9.12
C ASN A 35 5.39 16.42 9.43
N SER A 36 6.72 16.45 9.35
CA SER A 36 7.52 17.67 9.46
C SER A 36 7.26 18.61 8.28
N HIS A 37 7.52 19.90 8.45
CA HIS A 37 7.37 20.91 7.39
C HIS A 37 8.30 20.63 6.18
N ASN A 38 9.42 19.94 6.41
CA ASN A 38 10.41 19.56 5.40
C ASN A 38 10.77 18.07 5.48
N PRO A 39 9.92 17.17 4.99
CA PRO A 39 10.23 15.74 4.98
C PRO A 39 11.40 15.44 4.03
N LYS A 40 12.41 14.72 4.52
CA LYS A 40 13.60 14.34 3.73
C LYS A 40 13.31 13.09 2.91
N PHE A 41 13.15 13.25 1.60
CA PHE A 41 12.96 12.12 0.68
C PHE A 41 14.27 11.74 0.00
N THR A 42 14.69 10.48 0.18
CA THR A 42 15.73 9.88 -0.64
C THR A 42 15.06 9.08 -1.75
N VAL A 43 15.01 9.64 -2.96
CA VAL A 43 14.49 8.93 -4.13
C VAL A 43 15.61 8.07 -4.70
N ILE A 44 15.51 6.75 -4.55
CA ILE A 44 16.48 5.80 -5.11
C ILE A 44 16.07 5.47 -6.54
N PRO A 45 16.92 5.74 -7.54
CA PRO A 45 16.62 5.38 -8.93
C PRO A 45 16.49 3.85 -9.09
N PHE A 46 15.50 3.42 -9.87
CA PHE A 46 15.23 1.99 -10.06
C PHE A 46 16.39 1.21 -10.68
N TRP A 47 17.21 1.85 -11.51
CA TRP A 47 18.39 1.21 -12.12
C TRP A 47 19.49 0.88 -11.10
N VAL A 48 19.54 1.58 -9.96
CA VAL A 48 20.44 1.26 -8.83
C VAL A 48 19.85 0.13 -8.00
N LEU A 49 18.54 0.16 -7.81
CA LEU A 49 17.86 -0.79 -6.94
C LEU A 49 17.76 -2.19 -7.53
N ASP A 50 17.49 -2.34 -8.83
CA ASP A 50 17.36 -3.65 -9.48
C ASP A 50 18.63 -4.53 -9.35
N PRO A 51 19.87 -4.03 -9.59
CA PRO A 51 21.07 -4.82 -9.35
C PRO A 51 21.31 -5.06 -7.85
N LEU A 52 20.98 -4.12 -6.96
CA LEU A 52 21.10 -4.32 -5.51
C LEU A 52 20.20 -5.46 -5.03
N LEU A 53 18.96 -5.51 -5.51
CA LEU A 53 18.01 -6.58 -5.21
C LEU A 53 18.46 -7.92 -5.81
N ALA A 54 19.01 -7.91 -7.03
CA ALA A 54 19.55 -9.11 -7.65
C ALA A 54 20.74 -9.69 -6.87
N LEU A 55 21.62 -8.83 -6.35
CA LEU A 55 22.73 -9.25 -5.47
C LEU A 55 22.20 -9.83 -4.16
N TRP A 56 21.20 -9.18 -3.55
CA TRP A 56 20.58 -9.67 -2.32
C TRP A 56 19.93 -11.05 -2.51
N GLU A 57 19.15 -11.24 -3.58
CA GLU A 57 18.57 -12.55 -3.93
C GLU A 57 19.64 -13.62 -4.17
N CYS A 58 20.76 -13.25 -4.81
CA CYS A 58 21.87 -14.17 -5.03
C CYS A 58 22.51 -14.62 -3.70
N ILE A 59 22.70 -13.69 -2.77
CA ILE A 59 23.21 -13.96 -1.42
C ILE A 59 22.23 -14.85 -0.64
N ASP A 60 20.96 -14.46 -0.58
CA ASP A 60 19.91 -15.21 0.13
C ASP A 60 19.79 -16.64 -0.42
N ARG A 61 19.89 -16.78 -1.75
CA ARG A 61 19.87 -18.09 -2.41
C ARG A 61 21.10 -18.92 -2.08
N ALA A 62 22.29 -18.31 -2.00
CA ALA A 62 23.53 -18.98 -1.64
C ALA A 62 23.53 -19.43 -0.16
N VAL A 63 23.07 -18.58 0.75
CA VAL A 63 23.00 -18.88 2.19
C VAL A 63 21.91 -19.89 2.51
N THR A 64 20.74 -19.76 1.87
CA THR A 64 19.55 -20.57 2.19
C THR A 64 19.41 -21.81 1.31
N LEU A 65 20.39 -22.08 0.42
CA LEU A 65 20.37 -23.19 -0.54
C LEU A 65 19.05 -23.29 -1.33
N GLY A 66 18.41 -22.14 -1.58
CA GLY A 66 17.12 -22.04 -2.28
C GLY A 66 15.89 -22.55 -1.50
N GLN A 67 16.00 -22.84 -0.20
CA GLN A 67 14.88 -23.41 0.56
C GLN A 67 13.80 -22.39 0.97
N LYS A 68 14.12 -21.09 1.01
CA LYS A 68 13.18 -20.05 1.41
C LYS A 68 12.99 -19.03 0.31
N TRP A 69 11.74 -18.60 0.15
CA TRP A 69 11.41 -17.45 -0.67
C TRP A 69 11.86 -16.16 0.02
N PRO A 70 12.61 -15.28 -0.66
CA PRO A 70 13.06 -14.02 -0.08
C PRO A 70 11.86 -13.09 0.16
N PHE A 71 11.82 -12.47 1.33
CA PHE A 71 10.77 -11.51 1.69
C PHE A 71 10.81 -10.25 0.80
N ILE A 72 12.02 -9.83 0.44
CA ILE A 72 12.28 -8.73 -0.50
C ILE A 72 12.78 -9.35 -1.80
N SER A 73 11.87 -9.53 -2.75
CA SER A 73 12.19 -10.06 -4.08
C SER A 73 12.05 -8.98 -5.16
N ARG A 74 12.76 -9.17 -6.28
CA ARG A 74 12.60 -8.37 -7.50
C ARG A 74 11.16 -8.41 -7.98
N GLN A 75 10.49 -9.56 -7.87
CA GLN A 75 9.08 -9.69 -8.25
C GLN A 75 8.17 -8.79 -7.42
N ASN A 76 8.31 -8.80 -6.09
CA ASN A 76 7.54 -7.92 -5.20
C ASN A 76 7.77 -6.45 -5.57
N PHE A 77 9.01 -6.08 -5.86
CA PHE A 77 9.34 -4.71 -6.24
C PHE A 77 8.78 -4.32 -7.61
N GLN A 78 8.75 -5.24 -8.57
CA GLN A 78 8.10 -5.04 -9.87
C GLN A 78 6.59 -4.83 -9.71
N TYR A 79 5.92 -5.60 -8.85
CA TYR A 79 4.50 -5.40 -8.55
C TYR A 79 4.23 -4.03 -7.92
N ILE A 80 5.07 -3.60 -6.98
CA ILE A 80 5.00 -2.28 -6.37
C ILE A 80 5.23 -1.18 -7.42
N ARG A 81 6.21 -1.37 -8.31
CA ARG A 81 6.57 -0.44 -9.40
C ARG A 81 5.42 -0.26 -10.39
N LEU A 82 4.77 -1.35 -10.79
CA LEU A 82 3.62 -1.30 -11.71
C LEU A 82 2.44 -0.54 -11.11
N GLY A 83 2.43 -0.33 -9.79
CA GLY A 83 1.41 0.47 -9.12
C GLY A 83 0.01 -0.06 -9.38
N LEU A 84 -0.14 -1.39 -9.51
CA LEU A 84 -1.40 -2.03 -9.84
C LEU A 84 -2.46 -1.63 -8.80
N ARG A 85 -3.36 -0.73 -9.19
CA ARG A 85 -4.53 -0.35 -8.42
C ARG A 85 -5.69 -1.19 -8.94
N ILE A 86 -6.31 -1.96 -8.07
CA ILE A 86 -7.44 -2.82 -8.45
C ILE A 86 -8.70 -1.95 -8.42
N SER A 87 -9.36 -1.83 -9.57
CA SER A 87 -10.69 -1.20 -9.64
C SER A 87 -11.71 -2.08 -8.92
N ILE A 88 -12.54 -1.45 -8.09
CA ILE A 88 -13.63 -2.11 -7.38
C ILE A 88 -14.89 -2.30 -8.26
N GLU A 89 -14.93 -1.68 -9.44
CA GLU A 89 -16.09 -1.69 -10.33
C GLU A 89 -16.52 -3.11 -10.69
N LYS A 90 -15.54 -4.01 -10.91
CA LYS A 90 -15.82 -5.41 -11.21
C LYS A 90 -16.52 -6.11 -10.04
N ALA A 91 -16.13 -5.82 -8.80
CA ALA A 91 -16.74 -6.40 -7.61
C ALA A 91 -18.15 -5.84 -7.40
N ARG A 92 -18.35 -4.52 -7.58
CA ARG A 92 -19.67 -3.89 -7.49
C ARG A 92 -20.64 -4.47 -8.52
N ASN A 93 -20.22 -4.54 -9.79
CA ASN A 93 -21.08 -4.99 -10.89
C ASN A 93 -21.45 -6.48 -10.79
N ARG A 94 -20.54 -7.33 -10.28
CA ARG A 94 -20.76 -8.78 -10.25
C ARG A 94 -21.31 -9.29 -8.92
N LEU A 95 -20.95 -8.64 -7.82
CA LEU A 95 -21.26 -9.11 -6.47
C LEU A 95 -22.22 -8.18 -5.72
N GLY A 96 -22.59 -7.02 -6.31
CA GLY A 96 -23.35 -5.99 -5.60
C GLY A 96 -22.60 -5.41 -4.41
N TYR A 97 -21.27 -5.57 -4.37
CA TYR A 97 -20.45 -5.16 -3.24
C TYR A 97 -20.31 -3.64 -3.17
N GLU A 98 -20.67 -3.07 -2.02
CA GLU A 98 -20.41 -1.67 -1.70
C GLU A 98 -19.48 -1.58 -0.46
N PRO A 99 -18.39 -0.79 -0.52
CA PRO A 99 -17.51 -0.60 0.62
C PRO A 99 -18.26 -0.03 1.82
N ILE A 100 -18.10 -0.67 2.98
CA ILE A 100 -18.71 -0.22 4.24
C ILE A 100 -18.06 1.09 4.73
N VAL A 101 -16.77 1.29 4.39
CA VAL A 101 -15.98 2.47 4.77
C VAL A 101 -15.10 2.93 3.62
N GLY A 102 -14.81 4.23 3.59
CA GLY A 102 -13.81 4.81 2.68
C GLY A 102 -12.39 4.38 3.06
N THR A 103 -11.43 4.62 2.16
CA THR A 103 -10.05 4.17 2.33
C THR A 103 -9.35 4.87 3.49
N GLU A 104 -9.52 6.19 3.67
CA GLU A 104 -8.93 6.96 4.77
C GLU A 104 -9.41 6.46 6.14
N GLU A 105 -10.72 6.26 6.27
CA GLU A 105 -11.30 5.72 7.50
C GLU A 105 -10.85 4.28 7.76
N GLY A 106 -10.71 3.49 6.69
CA GLY A 106 -10.10 2.16 6.75
C GLY A 106 -8.67 2.20 7.30
N ILE A 107 -7.82 3.08 6.78
CA ILE A 107 -6.44 3.28 7.24
C ILE A 107 -6.42 3.61 8.73
N ARG A 108 -7.21 4.60 9.16
CA ARG A 108 -7.28 5.04 10.56
C ARG A 108 -7.64 3.89 11.50
N ARG A 109 -8.67 3.09 11.15
CA ARG A 109 -9.09 1.91 11.94
C ARG A 109 -8.01 0.84 11.99
N THR A 110 -7.37 0.55 10.86
CA THR A 110 -6.30 -0.45 10.78
C THR A 110 -5.10 -0.05 11.64
N VAL A 111 -4.67 1.21 11.57
CA VAL A 111 -3.55 1.72 12.39
C VAL A 111 -3.89 1.65 13.88
N ALA A 112 -5.08 2.08 14.28
CA ALA A 112 -5.53 1.99 15.67
C ALA A 112 -5.52 0.53 16.18
N TRP A 113 -6.01 -0.41 15.37
CA TRP A 113 -5.95 -1.83 15.70
C TRP A 113 -4.51 -2.33 15.85
N PHE A 114 -3.59 -1.96 14.95
CA PHE A 114 -2.19 -2.35 15.04
C PHE A 114 -1.51 -1.85 16.32
N GLN A 115 -1.77 -0.60 16.72
CA GLN A 115 -1.22 -0.03 17.95
C GLN A 115 -1.70 -0.78 19.19
N GLN A 116 -3.00 -1.11 19.26
CA GLN A 116 -3.58 -1.89 20.35
C GLN A 116 -2.99 -3.32 20.43
N ASN A 117 -2.76 -3.96 19.28
CA ASN A 117 -2.24 -5.33 19.25
C ASN A 117 -0.72 -5.40 19.50
N LYS A 118 0.05 -4.39 19.11
CA LYS A 118 1.47 -4.28 19.52
C LYS A 118 1.60 -4.24 21.04
N ALA A 119 0.76 -3.45 21.72
CA ALA A 119 0.76 -3.36 23.17
C ALA A 119 0.41 -4.71 23.84
N LYS A 120 -0.45 -5.52 23.23
CA LYS A 120 -0.81 -6.85 23.73
C LYS A 120 0.29 -7.91 23.57
N LYS A 121 1.15 -7.81 22.55
CA LYS A 121 2.26 -8.76 22.33
C LYS A 121 3.51 -8.45 23.16
N ALA A 122 3.59 -7.26 23.75
CA ALA A 122 4.71 -6.83 24.58
C ALA A 122 4.52 -7.14 26.08
N ASN A 123 3.31 -7.55 26.47
CA ASN A 123 2.97 -8.11 27.78
C ASN A 123 2.83 -9.64 27.65
#